data_AF-A0A2I0NYS1-F1
#
_entry.id   AF-A0A2I0NYS1-F1
#
_cell.length_a   1.000
_cell.length_b   1.000
_cell.length_c   1.000
_cell.angle_alpha   90.00
_cell.angle_beta   90.00
_cell.angle_gamma   90.00
#
_symmetry.space_group_name_H-M   'P 1'
#
loop_
_entity.id
_entity.type
_entity.pdbx_description
1 polymer ?
#
loop_
_entity_poly.entity_id
_entity_poly.type
_entity_poly.pdbx_seq_one_letter_code
_entity_poly.pdbx_strand_id
1 'polypeptide(L)'
;AEKIASDNALRVVNTDSTRVSNAAVLTGKAGIFTINEPGMVIAGRGVSFLVSDAPYTAGIGCRKGTNADEIINAIHKALISKGLTTTDVSIYATSTLKLHENGLIEAIRTIGGNLIYLDHTALCKEKTSSESAATRFGLPGVAEPAALAVSYRKELVMEKEIYGNVTIAIAR
;
A
#
# COMPACT_ATOMS: atom_id res chain seq x y z
N ALA A 1 -1.95 0.32 -22.96
CA ALA A 1 -1.72 0.30 -21.51
C ALA A 1 -0.60 -0.65 -21.16
N GLU A 2 -0.72 -1.97 -21.28
CA GLU A 2 0.33 -2.93 -20.81
C GLU A 2 1.74 -2.64 -21.35
N LYS A 3 1.92 -2.43 -22.67
CA LYS A 3 3.23 -2.07 -23.24
C LYS A 3 3.77 -0.74 -22.68
N ILE A 4 2.91 0.28 -22.62
CA ILE A 4 3.23 1.60 -22.03
C ILE A 4 3.53 1.47 -20.53
N ALA A 5 2.86 0.55 -19.85
CA ALA A 5 3.02 0.28 -18.43
C ALA A 5 4.38 -0.36 -18.17
N SER A 6 4.72 -1.42 -18.92
CA SER A 6 6.05 -2.04 -18.87
C SER A 6 7.18 -1.07 -19.23
N ASP A 7 7.00 -0.26 -20.28
CA ASP A 7 8.02 0.70 -20.74
C ASP A 7 8.26 1.85 -19.74
N ASN A 8 7.32 2.10 -18.81
CA ASN A 8 7.40 3.20 -17.83
C ASN A 8 7.36 2.72 -16.38
N ALA A 9 7.56 1.42 -16.11
CA ALA A 9 7.43 0.84 -14.77
C ALA A 9 6.12 1.26 -14.10
N LEU A 10 5.00 1.09 -14.81
CA LEU A 10 3.64 1.29 -14.32
C LEU A 10 2.86 -0.03 -14.38
N ARG A 11 1.77 -0.13 -13.62
CA ARG A 11 0.89 -1.29 -13.53
C ARG A 11 -0.58 -0.89 -13.70
N VAL A 12 -1.34 -1.70 -14.44
CA VAL A 12 -2.78 -1.50 -14.66
C VAL A 12 -3.60 -1.97 -13.45
N VAL A 13 -4.46 -1.10 -12.91
CA VAL A 13 -5.29 -1.41 -11.72
C VAL A 13 -6.66 -2.02 -12.09
N ASN A 14 -7.22 -1.67 -13.25
CA ASN A 14 -8.53 -2.19 -13.70
C ASN A 14 -8.37 -3.04 -14.97
N THR A 15 -8.24 -4.36 -14.76
CA THR A 15 -7.97 -5.37 -15.80
C THR A 15 -9.15 -5.66 -16.73
N ASP A 16 -10.39 -5.38 -16.33
CA ASP A 16 -11.56 -5.61 -17.18
C ASP A 16 -11.73 -4.53 -18.27
N SER A 17 -11.14 -3.34 -18.06
CA SER A 17 -11.21 -2.23 -19.03
C SER A 17 -10.08 -2.26 -20.08
N THR A 18 -9.10 -3.17 -19.97
CA THR A 18 -7.84 -3.11 -20.71
C THR A 18 -7.97 -3.32 -22.23
N ARG A 19 -8.90 -4.17 -22.68
CA ARG A 19 -8.99 -4.51 -24.13
C ARG A 19 -9.56 -3.36 -24.95
N VAL A 20 -10.56 -2.67 -24.40
CA VAL A 20 -11.22 -1.52 -25.04
C VAL A 20 -10.35 -0.27 -24.94
N SER A 21 -9.72 -0.03 -23.77
CA SER A 21 -8.85 1.13 -23.57
C SER A 21 -7.54 1.02 -24.38
N ASN A 22 -6.93 -0.17 -24.49
CA ASN A 22 -5.73 -0.38 -25.32
C ASN A 22 -5.98 -0.08 -26.79
N ALA A 23 -7.08 -0.61 -27.35
CA ALA A 23 -7.46 -0.36 -28.73
C ALA A 23 -7.80 1.11 -28.95
N ALA A 24 -8.47 1.77 -28.00
CA ALA A 24 -8.79 3.18 -28.09
C ALA A 24 -7.55 4.08 -28.06
N VAL A 25 -6.56 3.79 -27.21
CA VAL A 25 -5.29 4.54 -27.16
C VAL A 25 -4.48 4.35 -28.44
N LEU A 26 -4.36 3.11 -28.94
CA LEU A 26 -3.62 2.82 -30.17
C LEU A 26 -4.27 3.39 -31.44
N THR A 27 -5.60 3.56 -31.43
CA THR A 27 -6.36 4.16 -32.54
C THR A 27 -6.53 5.69 -32.40
N GLY A 28 -5.92 6.31 -31.39
CA GLY A 28 -6.03 7.76 -31.12
C GLY A 28 -7.38 8.22 -30.60
N LYS A 29 -8.27 7.29 -30.22
CA LYS A 29 -9.61 7.58 -29.67
C LYS A 29 -9.63 7.82 -28.17
N ALA A 30 -8.50 7.59 -27.47
CA ALA A 30 -8.33 7.88 -26.05
C ALA A 30 -6.94 8.48 -25.78
N GLY A 31 -6.89 9.47 -24.89
CA GLY A 31 -5.64 10.11 -24.44
C GLY A 31 -5.06 9.46 -23.19
N ILE A 32 -3.77 9.68 -22.96
CA ILE A 32 -3.08 9.34 -21.69
C ILE A 32 -2.97 10.62 -20.88
N PHE A 33 -3.44 10.57 -19.63
CA PHE A 33 -3.41 11.71 -18.73
C PHE A 33 -2.66 11.30 -17.47
N THR A 34 -1.64 12.08 -17.13
CA THR A 34 -0.86 11.91 -15.89
C THR A 34 -1.34 12.95 -14.89
N ILE A 35 -1.63 12.52 -13.66
CA ILE A 35 -1.84 13.41 -12.53
C ILE A 35 -0.56 13.42 -11.70
N ASN A 36 -0.02 14.61 -11.47
CA ASN A 36 1.07 14.84 -10.52
C ASN A 36 0.48 15.09 -9.13
N GLU A 37 1.23 14.78 -8.08
CA GLU A 37 0.75 14.88 -6.70
C GLU A 37 0.63 16.33 -6.20
N PRO A 38 -0.35 16.62 -5.31
CA PRO A 38 -1.57 15.85 -5.06
C PRO A 38 -2.64 16.11 -6.14
N GLY A 39 -3.44 15.09 -6.52
CA GLY A 39 -4.52 15.27 -7.49
C GLY A 39 -5.59 14.17 -7.47
N MET A 40 -6.77 14.47 -8.02
CA MET A 40 -7.95 13.60 -8.02
C MET A 40 -8.48 13.41 -9.44
N VAL A 41 -8.80 12.16 -9.81
CA VAL A 41 -9.40 11.81 -11.13
C VAL A 41 -10.82 11.27 -10.92
N ILE A 42 -11.80 11.86 -11.60
CA ILE A 42 -13.14 11.28 -11.76
C ILE A 42 -13.18 10.61 -13.14
N ALA A 43 -13.33 9.29 -13.18
CA ALA A 43 -13.23 8.50 -14.41
C ALA A 43 -14.54 7.75 -14.73
N GLY A 44 -14.95 7.77 -15.99
CA GLY A 44 -16.09 7.01 -16.49
C GLY A 44 -15.77 5.52 -16.72
N ARG A 45 -16.81 4.72 -17.02
CA ARG A 45 -16.66 3.31 -17.39
C ARG A 45 -15.79 3.21 -18.66
N GLY A 46 -14.70 2.45 -18.62
CA GLY A 46 -13.76 2.27 -19.75
C GLY A 46 -12.40 2.99 -19.61
N VAL A 47 -12.16 3.68 -18.49
CA VAL A 47 -10.85 4.25 -18.15
C VAL A 47 -9.98 3.21 -17.45
N SER A 48 -8.73 3.07 -17.88
CA SER A 48 -7.71 2.26 -17.21
C SER A 48 -6.74 3.14 -16.42
N PHE A 49 -6.47 2.74 -15.17
CA PHE A 49 -5.49 3.41 -14.31
C PHE A 49 -4.15 2.71 -14.38
N LEU A 50 -3.07 3.48 -14.50
CA LEU A 50 -1.68 3.03 -14.45
C LEU A 50 -1.02 3.66 -13.21
N VAL A 51 -0.45 2.84 -12.32
CA VAL A 51 0.23 3.27 -11.09
C VAL A 51 1.69 2.80 -11.10
N SER A 52 2.61 3.51 -10.44
CA SER A 52 4.03 3.15 -10.47
C SER A 52 4.32 1.78 -9.86
N ASP A 53 5.35 1.13 -10.40
CA ASP A 53 5.88 -0.20 -10.07
C ASP A 53 6.84 -0.13 -8.88
N ALA A 54 6.55 0.68 -7.85
CA ALA A 54 7.26 0.56 -6.58
C ALA A 54 6.86 -0.81 -5.97
N PRO A 55 7.79 -1.79 -5.94
CA PRO A 55 7.42 -3.19 -5.81
C PRO A 55 7.06 -3.55 -4.37
N TYR A 56 7.29 -2.65 -3.41
CA TYR A 56 7.08 -2.95 -2.00
C TYR A 56 5.83 -2.26 -1.46
N THR A 57 5.17 -2.96 -0.54
CA THR A 57 4.10 -2.42 0.29
C THR A 57 4.44 -2.62 1.76
N ALA A 58 3.98 -1.73 2.61
CA ALA A 58 4.26 -1.79 4.05
C ALA A 58 2.97 -1.81 4.86
N GLY A 59 2.84 -2.80 5.73
CA GLY A 59 1.72 -2.88 6.66
C GLY A 59 2.13 -2.38 8.04
N ILE A 60 1.30 -1.51 8.63
CA ILE A 60 1.63 -0.81 9.88
C ILE A 60 0.58 -1.11 10.95
N GLY A 61 1.04 -1.68 12.05
CA GLY A 61 0.38 -1.68 13.36
C GLY A 61 1.01 -0.63 14.28
N CYS A 62 0.25 -0.16 15.25
CA CYS A 62 0.73 0.76 16.29
C CYS A 62 -0.15 0.67 17.54
N ARG A 63 0.29 1.21 18.68
CA ARG A 63 -0.59 1.39 19.84
C ARG A 63 -1.40 2.68 19.69
N LYS A 64 -2.46 2.81 20.49
CA LYS A 64 -3.29 4.01 20.52
C LYS A 64 -2.45 5.21 20.99
N GLY A 65 -2.54 6.32 20.27
CA GLY A 65 -1.85 7.57 20.64
C GLY A 65 -0.35 7.58 20.34
N THR A 66 0.17 6.63 19.56
CA THR A 66 1.56 6.70 19.09
C THR A 66 1.74 7.95 18.22
N ASN A 67 2.80 8.73 18.50
CA ASN A 67 3.06 9.98 17.80
C ASN A 67 3.64 9.75 16.38
N ALA A 68 3.60 10.78 15.55
CA ALA A 68 4.05 10.69 14.16
C ALA A 68 5.55 10.38 14.04
N ASP A 69 6.39 11.05 14.84
CA ASP A 69 7.85 10.90 14.80
C ASP A 69 8.30 9.48 15.14
N GLU A 70 7.65 8.81 16.09
CA GLU A 70 7.90 7.41 16.44
C GLU A 70 7.56 6.49 15.28
N ILE A 71 6.46 6.74 14.57
CA ILE A 71 6.04 5.98 13.39
C ILE A 71 7.00 6.21 12.22
N ILE A 72 7.38 7.45 11.93
CA ILE A 72 8.35 7.79 10.88
C ILE A 72 9.69 7.09 11.16
N ASN A 73 10.17 7.17 12.40
CA ASN A 73 11.42 6.51 12.80
C ASN A 73 11.33 4.98 12.68
N ALA A 74 10.20 4.38 13.06
CA ALA A 74 9.98 2.95 12.87
C ALA A 74 10.01 2.56 11.39
N ILE A 75 9.31 3.32 10.53
CA ILE A 75 9.28 3.10 9.07
C ILE A 75 10.70 3.18 8.50
N HIS A 76 11.44 4.24 8.82
CA HIS A 76 12.81 4.38 8.33
C HIS A 76 13.71 3.23 8.78
N LYS A 77 13.64 2.83 10.05
CA LYS A 77 14.45 1.69 10.56
C LYS A 77 14.10 0.38 9.84
N ALA A 78 12.81 0.10 9.65
CA ALA A 78 12.34 -1.09 8.96
C ALA A 78 12.76 -1.12 7.48
N LEU A 79 12.72 0.02 6.79
CA LEU A 79 13.13 0.09 5.40
C LEU A 79 14.66 -0.02 5.26
N ILE A 80 15.42 0.67 6.10
CA ILE A 80 16.89 0.60 6.12
C ILE A 80 17.37 -0.84 6.40
N SER A 81 16.69 -1.60 7.26
CA SER A 81 17.06 -2.99 7.55
C SER A 81 16.93 -3.91 6.32
N LYS A 82 16.17 -3.50 5.30
CA LYS A 82 16.01 -4.18 4.01
C LYS A 82 16.71 -3.48 2.84
N GLY A 83 17.50 -2.44 3.11
CA GLY A 83 18.14 -1.64 2.06
C GLY A 83 17.16 -0.85 1.20
N LEU A 84 15.99 -0.52 1.75
CA LEU A 84 14.92 0.21 1.09
C LEU A 84 14.81 1.65 1.61
N THR A 85 14.10 2.46 0.85
CA THR A 85 13.74 3.84 1.16
C THR A 85 12.22 4.03 1.06
N THR A 86 11.70 5.16 1.52
CA THR A 86 10.26 5.45 1.44
C THR A 86 9.74 5.52 0.01
N THR A 87 10.59 5.86 -0.97
CA THR A 87 10.24 5.88 -2.39
C THR A 87 10.09 4.49 -3.01
N ASP A 88 10.63 3.45 -2.36
CA ASP A 88 10.48 2.06 -2.82
C ASP A 88 9.13 1.45 -2.41
N VAL A 89 8.38 2.12 -1.52
CA VAL A 89 7.09 1.68 -1.01
C VAL A 89 5.96 2.39 -1.73
N SER A 90 5.16 1.64 -2.51
CA SER A 90 4.01 2.20 -3.23
C SER A 90 2.83 2.51 -2.30
N ILE A 91 2.60 1.65 -1.32
CA ILE A 91 1.41 1.68 -0.46
C ILE A 91 1.78 1.30 0.97
N TYR A 92 1.32 2.13 1.91
CA TYR A 92 1.23 1.81 3.33
C TYR A 92 -0.20 1.36 3.65
N ALA A 93 -0.35 0.32 4.46
CA ALA A 93 -1.66 -0.24 4.78
C ALA A 93 -1.82 -0.49 6.29
N THR A 94 -3.03 -0.34 6.79
CA THR A 94 -3.37 -0.65 8.19
C THR A 94 -4.82 -1.15 8.31
N SER A 95 -5.26 -1.47 9.52
CA SER A 95 -6.65 -1.84 9.80
C SER A 95 -7.55 -0.61 9.94
N THR A 96 -8.82 -0.71 9.56
CA THR A 96 -9.86 0.30 9.88
C THR A 96 -9.98 0.61 11.37
N LEU A 97 -9.53 -0.29 12.26
CA LEU A 97 -9.40 -0.01 13.70
C LEU A 97 -8.50 1.20 14.00
N LYS A 98 -7.68 1.64 13.03
CA LYS A 98 -6.71 2.73 13.16
C LYS A 98 -7.13 4.04 12.51
N LEU A 99 -8.38 4.16 12.07
CA LEU A 99 -8.92 5.37 11.43
C LEU A 99 -8.79 6.63 12.29
N HIS A 100 -8.70 6.50 13.62
CA HIS A 100 -8.61 7.63 14.55
C HIS A 100 -7.19 7.84 15.11
N GLU A 101 -6.18 7.15 14.58
CA GLU A 101 -4.79 7.34 14.99
C GLU A 101 -4.13 8.48 14.20
N ASN A 102 -4.32 9.71 14.66
CA ASN A 102 -3.80 10.91 13.98
C ASN A 102 -2.29 10.86 13.74
N GLY A 103 -1.51 10.29 14.67
CA GLY A 103 -0.06 10.15 14.50
C GLY A 103 0.33 9.29 13.29
N LEU A 104 -0.47 8.26 12.96
CA LEU A 104 -0.25 7.43 11.78
C LEU A 104 -0.55 8.20 10.50
N ILE A 105 -1.67 8.92 10.46
CA ILE A 105 -2.07 9.74 9.30
C ILE A 105 -1.00 10.81 9.04
N GLU A 106 -0.59 11.51 10.10
CA GLU A 106 0.43 12.55 10.01
C GLU A 106 1.78 11.98 9.58
N ALA A 107 2.21 10.85 10.14
CA ALA A 107 3.46 10.20 9.74
C ALA A 107 3.50 9.87 8.25
N ILE A 108 2.46 9.21 7.74
CA ILE A 108 2.40 8.82 6.33
C ILE A 108 2.32 10.05 5.41
N ARG A 109 1.57 11.08 5.80
CA ARG A 109 1.53 12.35 5.07
C ARG A 109 2.90 13.02 5.02
N THR A 110 3.64 13.04 6.14
CA THR A 110 4.95 13.69 6.23
C THR A 110 6.00 13.02 5.35
N ILE A 111 5.95 11.69 5.21
CA ILE A 111 6.88 10.96 4.32
C ILE A 111 6.40 10.90 2.86
N GLY A 112 5.27 11.54 2.53
CA GLY A 112 4.69 11.51 1.18
C GLY A 112 4.13 10.15 0.75
N GLY A 113 3.72 9.31 1.71
CA GLY A 113 3.20 7.97 1.44
C GLY A 113 1.69 7.93 1.22
N ASN A 114 1.21 6.84 0.62
CA ASN A 114 -0.22 6.55 0.46
C ASN A 114 -0.68 5.57 1.55
N LEU A 115 -1.67 5.94 2.37
CA LEU A 115 -2.23 5.07 3.42
C LEU A 115 -3.59 4.47 3.01
N ILE A 116 -3.69 3.15 3.04
CA ILE A 116 -4.94 2.40 2.83
C ILE A 116 -5.40 1.77 4.16
N TYR A 117 -6.70 1.88 4.42
CA TYR A 117 -7.36 1.20 5.54
C TYR A 117 -8.07 -0.06 5.03
N LEU A 118 -7.83 -1.18 5.70
CA LEU A 118 -8.38 -2.48 5.36
C LEU A 118 -9.34 -2.93 6.45
N ASP A 119 -10.51 -3.39 6.02
CA ASP A 119 -11.49 -3.95 6.92
C ASP A 119 -11.09 -5.33 7.44
N HIS A 120 -11.87 -5.83 8.39
CA HIS A 120 -11.65 -7.13 9.02
C HIS A 120 -11.62 -8.28 8.00
N THR A 121 -12.50 -8.24 7.01
CA THR A 121 -12.61 -9.29 6.00
C THR A 121 -11.41 -9.32 5.06
N ALA A 122 -10.87 -8.16 4.70
CA ALA A 122 -9.68 -8.04 3.86
C ALA A 122 -8.46 -8.61 4.58
N LEU A 123 -8.29 -8.29 5.87
CA LEU A 123 -7.16 -8.78 6.67
C LEU A 123 -7.25 -10.30 6.94
N CYS A 124 -8.45 -10.85 7.14
CA CYS A 124 -8.62 -12.28 7.43
C CYS A 124 -8.43 -13.19 6.21
N LYS A 125 -8.44 -12.65 4.98
CA LYS A 125 -8.17 -13.43 3.77
C LYS A 125 -6.70 -13.79 3.62
N GLU A 126 -5.82 -12.99 4.20
CA GLU A 126 -4.38 -13.17 4.07
C GLU A 126 -3.88 -14.14 5.13
N LYS A 127 -3.03 -15.09 4.71
CA LYS A 127 -2.37 -16.04 5.61
C LYS A 127 -1.09 -15.41 6.14
N THR A 128 -0.96 -15.38 7.46
CA THR A 128 0.19 -14.78 8.17
C THR A 128 0.96 -15.88 8.89
N SER A 129 2.28 -15.76 8.97
CA SER A 129 3.13 -16.75 9.64
C SER A 129 3.23 -16.53 11.15
N SER A 130 2.91 -15.32 11.63
CA SER A 130 3.21 -14.91 13.00
C SER A 130 1.99 -14.65 13.89
N GLU A 131 2.12 -14.93 15.19
CA GLU A 131 1.08 -14.65 16.18
C GLU A 131 0.96 -13.15 16.46
N SER A 132 -0.28 -12.66 16.57
CA SER A 132 -0.57 -11.24 16.78
C SER A 132 -1.43 -10.98 18.02
N ALA A 133 -1.14 -9.88 18.71
CA ALA A 133 -2.01 -9.35 19.76
C ALA A 133 -3.40 -8.91 19.23
N ALA A 134 -3.53 -8.73 17.92
CA ALA A 134 -4.80 -8.39 17.26
C ALA A 134 -5.83 -9.53 17.29
N THR A 135 -5.42 -10.75 17.64
CA THR A 135 -6.31 -11.91 17.86
C THR A 135 -7.38 -11.63 18.91
N ARG A 136 -7.10 -10.78 19.90
CA ARG A 136 -8.08 -10.31 20.90
C ARG A 136 -9.24 -9.51 20.29
N PHE A 137 -9.03 -8.96 19.09
CA PHE A 137 -10.04 -8.26 18.30
C PHE A 137 -10.54 -9.12 17.13
N GLY A 138 -10.28 -10.43 17.15
CA GLY A 138 -10.69 -11.37 16.11
C GLY A 138 -9.90 -11.25 14.80
N LEU A 139 -8.75 -10.57 14.79
CA LEU A 139 -7.91 -10.43 13.59
C LEU A 139 -6.70 -11.38 13.64
N PRO A 140 -6.26 -11.97 12.51
CA PRO A 140 -5.01 -12.76 12.47
C PRO A 140 -3.79 -11.88 12.76
N GLY A 141 -3.87 -10.60 12.38
CA GLY A 141 -2.85 -9.59 12.57
C GLY A 141 -3.26 -8.27 11.96
N VAL A 142 -2.35 -7.28 12.01
CA VAL A 142 -2.54 -6.01 11.29
C VAL A 142 -1.39 -5.80 10.30
N ALA A 143 -0.13 -5.75 10.77
CA ALA A 143 1.01 -5.42 9.92
C ALA A 143 1.18 -6.38 8.73
N GLU A 144 1.45 -7.67 8.95
CA GLU A 144 1.60 -8.64 7.86
C GLU A 144 0.40 -8.76 6.93
N PRO A 145 -0.84 -8.98 7.40
CA PRO A 145 -1.97 -9.15 6.51
C PRO A 145 -2.29 -7.85 5.77
N ALA A 146 -2.02 -6.68 6.36
CA ALA A 146 -2.19 -5.41 5.65
C ALA A 146 -1.15 -5.26 4.53
N ALA A 147 0.13 -5.55 4.79
CA ALA A 147 1.17 -5.51 3.77
C ALA A 147 0.82 -6.45 2.60
N LEU A 148 0.46 -7.70 2.93
CA LEU A 148 0.09 -8.72 1.96
C LEU A 148 -1.16 -8.35 1.17
N ALA A 149 -2.21 -7.84 1.82
CA ALA A 149 -3.48 -7.49 1.18
C ALA A 149 -3.30 -6.50 0.01
N VAL A 150 -2.41 -5.52 0.16
CA VAL A 150 -2.12 -4.52 -0.89
C VAL A 150 -0.94 -4.91 -1.80
N SER A 151 -0.17 -5.94 -1.43
CA SER A 151 0.94 -6.44 -2.26
C SER A 151 0.45 -7.21 -3.49
N TYR A 152 1.30 -7.29 -4.51
CA TYR A 152 0.98 -8.01 -5.73
C TYR A 152 1.30 -9.49 -5.65
N ARG A 153 2.54 -9.82 -5.27
CA ARG A 153 3.06 -11.19 -5.27
C ARG A 153 2.63 -11.97 -4.04
N LYS A 154 2.06 -11.30 -3.03
CA LYS A 154 1.62 -11.92 -1.77
C LYS A 154 2.80 -12.57 -1.03
N GLU A 155 3.96 -11.93 -1.10
CA GLU A 155 5.21 -12.42 -0.51
C GLU A 155 5.72 -11.45 0.55
N LEU A 156 6.01 -11.94 1.76
CA LEU A 156 6.67 -11.15 2.80
C LEU A 156 8.18 -11.05 2.53
N VAL A 157 8.67 -9.82 2.48
CA VAL A 157 10.10 -9.47 2.41
C VAL A 157 10.65 -9.22 3.82
N MET A 158 9.75 -8.78 4.71
CA MET A 158 9.98 -8.65 6.14
C MET A 158 8.72 -9.12 6.86
N GLU A 159 8.85 -10.17 7.68
CA GLU A 159 7.82 -10.51 8.68
C GLU A 159 7.63 -9.36 9.67
N LYS A 160 6.61 -9.42 10.52
CA LYS A 160 6.36 -8.32 11.46
C LYS A 160 7.53 -8.13 12.42
N GLU A 161 8.02 -6.90 12.48
CA GLU A 161 9.01 -6.46 13.46
C GLU A 161 8.44 -5.32 14.31
N ILE A 162 8.82 -5.28 15.58
CA ILE A 162 8.30 -4.31 16.57
C ILE A 162 9.36 -3.25 16.84
N TYR A 163 8.98 -2.00 16.63
CA TYR A 163 9.78 -0.79 16.85
C TYR A 163 9.06 0.09 17.87
N GLY A 164 9.33 -0.14 19.16
CA GLY A 164 8.64 0.56 20.24
C GLY A 164 7.14 0.23 20.24
N ASN A 165 6.29 1.24 20.02
CA ASN A 165 4.84 1.08 19.93
C ASN A 165 4.35 0.77 18.51
N VAL A 166 5.25 0.65 17.53
CA VAL A 166 4.94 0.46 16.10
C VAL A 166 5.32 -0.96 15.69
N THR A 167 4.54 -1.56 14.80
CA THR A 167 4.83 -2.87 14.21
C THR A 167 4.77 -2.73 12.70
N ILE A 168 5.79 -3.18 12.00
CA ILE A 168 5.90 -3.03 10.54
C ILE A 168 6.15 -4.38 9.91
N ALA A 169 5.51 -4.63 8.77
CA ALA A 169 5.82 -5.72 7.87
C ALA A 169 5.97 -5.16 6.45
N ILE A 170 6.79 -5.79 5.62
CA ILE A 170 7.04 -5.36 4.23
C ILE A 170 6.76 -6.54 3.30
N ALA A 171 6.01 -6.30 2.24
CA ALA A 171 5.63 -7.29 1.24
C ALA A 171 5.91 -6.79 -0.19
N ARG A 172 5.78 -7.69 -1.17
CA ARG A 172 5.79 -7.39 -2.61
C ARG A 172 4.76 -8.22 -3.36
#